data_AF-A0A137QR69-F1
#
_entry.id   AF-A0A137QR69-F1
#
_cell.length_a   1.000
_cell.length_b   1.000
_cell.length_c   1.000
_cell.angle_alpha   90.00
_cell.angle_beta   90.00
_cell.angle_gamma   90.00
#
_symmetry.space_group_name_H-M   'P 1'
#
loop_
_entity.id
_entity.type
_entity.pdbx_description
1 polymer ?
#
loop_
_entity_poly.entity_id
_entity_poly.type
_entity_poly.pdbx_seq_one_letter_code
_entity_poly.pdbx_strand_id
1 'polypeptide(L)'
;MWSYNPFIHKPVLKLFQRNINLDGFSFQPYRVEHLKSKNKIILVSAPPIRGNATAIQDSIEVIKSQLDSKGVKLINHIYVHDISRSDHLYKDGTPEDCRELEDIFEGTVKMDQVSLLLTGWEEVRLEKGVEWELKIRRALAKNVESGLLFEHLRFQDEVLAWSVLDEMADLSCVRLDGKKHIEVRVKKRDITGEEIRVEVLQKEIDGLCVKLNRSAEGRKLCEEIQKYFADRQAWMESLFAQMDDNHEIPRKKKEAEATLEHGYLIFRKTMWAFFEEIERLRIEIGPMLENFYGYKYGPALEEPKRKKGYLEQFFGLYL
;
A
#
# COMPACT_ATOMS: atom_id res chain seq x y z
N MET A 1 -15.54 -5.64 13.34
CA MET A 1 -14.87 -4.90 12.26
C MET A 1 -15.62 -5.23 10.97
N TRP A 2 -16.07 -4.22 10.25
CA TRP A 2 -16.93 -4.38 9.09
C TRP A 2 -16.17 -4.00 7.82
N SER A 3 -16.44 -4.63 6.68
CA SER A 3 -15.84 -4.27 5.39
C SER A 3 -16.90 -4.14 4.29
N TYR A 4 -16.82 -3.07 3.50
CA TYR A 4 -17.74 -2.69 2.42
C TYR A 4 -16.99 -2.35 1.11
N ASN A 5 -17.35 -3.01 0.00
CA ASN A 5 -17.29 -2.48 -1.37
C ASN A 5 -18.11 -3.37 -2.34
N PRO A 6 -18.92 -2.79 -3.25
CA PRO A 6 -19.75 -3.54 -4.20
C PRO A 6 -19.06 -4.20 -5.40
N PHE A 7 -17.79 -3.93 -5.69
CA PHE A 7 -17.09 -4.47 -6.87
C PHE A 7 -15.85 -5.29 -6.53
N ILE A 8 -15.43 -5.28 -5.28
CA ILE A 8 -14.15 -5.82 -4.81
C ILE A 8 -14.41 -6.61 -3.51
N HIS A 9 -15.41 -7.50 -3.55
CA HIS A 9 -15.68 -8.46 -2.47
C HIS A 9 -14.53 -9.46 -2.27
N LYS A 10 -13.67 -9.59 -3.30
CA LYS A 10 -12.67 -10.63 -3.42
C LYS A 10 -11.38 -10.39 -2.61
N PRO A 11 -10.72 -9.21 -2.56
CA PRO A 11 -9.38 -9.12 -1.96
C PRO A 11 -9.37 -9.38 -0.47
N VAL A 12 -10.17 -8.67 0.34
CA VAL A 12 -10.16 -8.84 1.81
C VAL A 12 -10.62 -10.23 2.23
N LEU A 13 -11.63 -10.81 1.58
CA LEU A 13 -12.08 -12.16 1.92
C LEU A 13 -11.16 -13.26 1.34
N LYS A 14 -10.57 -13.08 0.14
CA LYS A 14 -9.54 -14.01 -0.40
C LYS A 14 -8.27 -14.00 0.43
N LEU A 15 -7.92 -12.85 1.02
CA LEU A 15 -6.79 -12.68 1.95
C LEU A 15 -6.96 -13.52 3.23
N PHE A 16 -8.19 -13.69 3.70
CA PHE A 16 -8.48 -14.44 4.93
C PHE A 16 -9.07 -15.85 4.71
N GLN A 17 -9.46 -16.27 3.50
CA GLN A 17 -9.67 -17.69 3.11
C GLN A 17 -10.05 -17.96 1.63
N ARG A 18 -9.84 -19.23 1.22
CA ARG A 18 -9.60 -19.71 -0.15
C ARG A 18 -10.77 -19.92 -1.12
N ASN A 19 -12.04 -19.85 -0.74
CA ASN A 19 -13.18 -19.89 -1.67
C ASN A 19 -14.47 -19.71 -0.87
N ILE A 20 -15.13 -18.56 -1.03
CA ILE A 20 -16.45 -18.31 -0.44
C ILE A 20 -17.46 -18.31 -1.59
N ASN A 21 -18.45 -19.20 -1.51
CA ASN A 21 -19.67 -19.10 -2.32
C ASN A 21 -20.52 -17.98 -1.72
N LEU A 22 -20.46 -16.82 -2.35
CA LEU A 22 -21.26 -15.66 -1.98
C LEU A 22 -22.67 -15.83 -2.56
N ASP A 23 -23.62 -16.27 -1.74
CA ASP A 23 -25.03 -16.05 -2.04
C ASP A 23 -25.32 -14.56 -1.82
N GLY A 24 -25.39 -13.81 -2.93
CA GLY A 24 -25.27 -12.35 -3.03
C GLY A 24 -26.33 -11.48 -2.34
N PHE A 25 -27.02 -11.98 -1.30
CA PHE A 25 -28.18 -11.32 -0.70
C PHE A 25 -28.18 -11.27 0.83
N SER A 26 -27.15 -11.77 1.53
CA SER A 26 -27.15 -11.80 3.01
C SER A 26 -25.86 -11.29 3.64
N PHE A 27 -25.99 -10.58 4.77
CA PHE A 27 -24.89 -10.26 5.65
C PHE A 27 -24.39 -11.53 6.33
N GLN A 28 -23.14 -11.89 6.08
CA GLN A 28 -22.54 -13.07 6.68
C GLN A 28 -21.48 -12.63 7.70
N PRO A 29 -21.69 -12.90 9.00
CA PRO A 29 -20.66 -12.71 10.00
C PRO A 29 -19.63 -13.83 9.87
N TYR A 30 -18.38 -13.46 9.64
CA TYR A 30 -17.26 -14.39 9.62
C TYR A 30 -16.49 -14.26 10.94
N ARG A 31 -16.44 -15.37 11.67
CA ARG A 31 -15.46 -15.49 12.75
C ARG A 31 -14.13 -15.75 12.07
N VAL A 32 -13.25 -14.76 12.14
CA VAL A 32 -11.88 -14.91 11.67
C VAL A 32 -11.02 -14.93 12.92
N GLU A 33 -10.24 -16.00 13.07
CA GLU A 33 -9.39 -16.19 14.24
C GLU A 33 -8.25 -15.18 14.19
N HIS A 34 -8.24 -14.24 15.13
CA HIS A 34 -7.24 -13.20 15.20
C HIS A 34 -6.06 -13.61 16.07
N LEU A 35 -4.82 -13.47 15.59
CA LEU A 35 -3.62 -13.93 16.28
C LEU A 35 -3.46 -13.36 17.71
N LYS A 36 -3.77 -12.06 17.91
CA LYS A 36 -3.63 -11.43 19.24
C LYS A 36 -4.91 -11.50 20.08
N SER A 37 -6.08 -11.37 19.45
CA SER A 37 -7.35 -11.22 20.16
C SER A 37 -8.21 -12.50 20.15
N LYS A 38 -7.70 -13.58 19.53
CA LYS A 38 -8.38 -14.87 19.34
C LYS A 38 -9.75 -14.64 18.68
N ASN A 39 -10.82 -14.99 19.38
CA ASN A 39 -12.20 -14.90 18.88
C ASN A 39 -12.91 -13.58 19.26
N LYS A 40 -12.18 -12.56 19.72
CA LYS A 40 -12.77 -11.30 20.19
C LYS A 40 -13.09 -10.31 19.07
N ILE A 41 -12.53 -10.52 17.87
CA ILE A 41 -12.84 -9.70 16.69
C ILE A 41 -13.69 -10.54 15.73
N ILE A 42 -14.78 -9.94 15.26
CA ILE A 42 -15.65 -10.52 14.24
C ILE A 42 -15.54 -9.64 13.00
N LEU A 43 -15.25 -10.27 11.86
CA LEU A 43 -15.30 -9.62 10.54
C LEU A 43 -16.69 -9.85 9.96
N VAL A 44 -17.38 -8.77 9.60
CA VAL A 44 -18.70 -8.87 8.98
C VAL A 44 -18.58 -8.33 7.57
N SER A 45 -18.83 -9.17 6.56
CA SER A 45 -18.89 -8.71 5.17
C SER A 45 -20.30 -8.22 4.87
N ALA A 46 -20.41 -7.07 4.23
CA ALA A 46 -21.64 -6.63 3.59
C ALA A 46 -21.73 -7.19 2.16
N PRO A 47 -22.90 -7.63 1.66
CA PRO A 47 -23.07 -7.85 0.23
C PRO A 47 -22.80 -6.56 -0.55
N PRO A 48 -22.49 -6.64 -1.85
CA PRO A 48 -22.45 -5.48 -2.73
C PRO A 48 -23.77 -4.71 -2.64
N ILE A 49 -23.74 -3.48 -2.13
CA ILE A 49 -24.98 -2.71 -2.10
C ILE A 49 -25.12 -2.00 -3.44
N ARG A 50 -25.89 -2.62 -4.33
CA ARG A 50 -26.47 -1.93 -5.49
C ARG A 50 -27.85 -1.45 -5.04
N GLY A 51 -27.95 -0.19 -4.60
CA GLY A 51 -29.18 0.37 -4.06
C GLY A 51 -29.07 1.88 -3.81
N ASN A 52 -30.18 2.53 -3.44
CA ASN A 52 -30.17 3.92 -3.02
C ASN A 52 -29.65 4.06 -1.57
N ALA A 53 -29.18 5.26 -1.19
CA ALA A 53 -28.56 5.52 0.12
C ALA A 53 -29.39 5.02 1.32
N THR A 54 -30.71 5.14 1.24
CA THR A 54 -31.65 4.67 2.27
C THR A 54 -31.54 3.17 2.54
N ALA A 55 -31.45 2.34 1.49
CA ALA A 55 -31.32 0.89 1.65
C ALA A 55 -29.99 0.48 2.32
N ILE A 56 -28.92 1.24 2.07
CA ILE A 56 -27.63 1.04 2.73
C ILE A 56 -27.74 1.38 4.21
N GLN A 57 -28.33 2.53 4.52
CA GLN A 57 -28.53 2.99 5.90
C GLN A 57 -29.34 1.97 6.71
N ASP A 58 -30.50 1.56 6.20
CA ASP A 58 -31.38 0.57 6.85
C ASP A 58 -30.61 -0.73 7.14
N SER A 59 -29.78 -1.15 6.20
CA SER A 59 -28.97 -2.35 6.35
C SER A 59 -27.91 -2.21 7.46
N ILE A 60 -27.22 -1.06 7.53
CA ILE A 60 -26.24 -0.79 8.60
C ILE A 60 -26.92 -0.76 9.96
N GLU A 61 -28.09 -0.13 10.07
CA GLU A 61 -28.87 -0.06 11.30
C GLU A 61 -29.32 -1.45 11.77
N VAL A 62 -29.78 -2.30 10.85
CA VAL A 62 -30.14 -3.69 11.16
C VAL A 62 -28.94 -4.49 11.68
N ILE A 63 -27.78 -4.39 11.02
CA ILE A 63 -26.55 -5.07 11.47
C ILE A 63 -26.15 -4.58 12.86
N LYS A 64 -26.14 -3.27 13.07
CA LYS A 64 -25.77 -2.65 14.34
C LYS A 64 -26.67 -3.14 15.47
N SER A 65 -27.99 -3.13 15.25
CA SER A 65 -28.98 -3.66 16.19
C SER A 65 -28.74 -5.14 16.53
N GLN A 66 -28.46 -5.97 15.51
CA GLN A 66 -28.14 -7.39 15.72
C GLN A 66 -26.83 -7.60 16.50
N LEU A 67 -25.80 -6.81 16.23
CA LEU A 67 -24.52 -6.88 16.94
C LEU A 67 -24.67 -6.43 18.39
N ASP A 68 -25.37 -5.30 18.62
CA ASP A 68 -25.64 -4.75 19.94
C ASP A 68 -26.45 -5.72 20.80
N SER A 69 -27.48 -6.39 20.22
CA SER A 69 -28.27 -7.42 20.91
C SER A 69 -27.45 -8.62 21.40
N LYS A 70 -26.28 -8.86 20.79
CA LYS A 70 -25.33 -9.92 21.15
C LYS A 70 -24.17 -9.40 22.00
N GLY A 71 -24.20 -8.14 22.43
CA GLY A 71 -23.11 -7.50 23.18
C GLY A 71 -21.85 -7.27 22.35
N VAL A 72 -21.96 -7.26 21.02
CA VAL A 72 -20.83 -7.03 20.10
C VAL A 72 -20.81 -5.56 19.71
N LYS A 73 -19.78 -4.83 20.14
CA LYS A 73 -19.60 -3.43 19.76
C LYS A 73 -18.99 -3.31 18.37
N LEU A 74 -19.57 -2.45 17.55
CA LEU A 74 -18.99 -2.04 16.27
C LEU A 74 -17.80 -1.11 16.50
N ILE A 75 -16.62 -1.53 16.04
CA ILE A 75 -15.36 -0.81 16.22
C ILE A 75 -15.02 0.05 15.01
N ASN A 76 -15.19 -0.49 13.79
CA ASN A 76 -14.74 0.15 12.56
C ASN A 76 -15.52 -0.36 11.34
N HIS A 77 -15.79 0.56 10.41
CA HIS A 77 -16.31 0.35 9.07
C HIS A 77 -15.17 0.54 8.06
N ILE A 78 -14.83 -0.50 7.32
CA ILE A 78 -13.73 -0.49 6.36
C ILE A 78 -14.30 -0.43 4.95
N TYR A 79 -14.29 0.74 4.34
CA TYR A 79 -14.50 0.87 2.90
C TYR A 79 -13.23 0.41 2.17
N VAL A 80 -13.35 -0.53 1.25
CA VAL A 80 -12.20 -1.05 0.48
C VAL A 80 -12.25 -0.44 -0.91
N HIS A 81 -11.12 0.05 -1.44
CA HIS A 81 -11.05 0.50 -2.82
C HIS A 81 -9.84 -0.12 -3.51
N ASP A 82 -10.05 -0.68 -4.70
CA ASP A 82 -8.98 -1.26 -5.50
C ASP A 82 -8.39 -0.18 -6.40
N ILE A 83 -7.11 0.12 -6.18
CA ILE A 83 -6.42 1.17 -6.90
C ILE A 83 -6.18 0.83 -8.37
N SER A 84 -6.26 -0.45 -8.75
CA SER A 84 -6.18 -0.87 -10.16
C SER A 84 -7.42 -0.44 -10.96
N ARG A 85 -8.54 -0.18 -10.27
CA ARG A 85 -9.85 0.19 -10.83
C ARG A 85 -9.97 1.71 -10.96
N SER A 86 -9.05 2.34 -11.69
CA SER A 86 -9.07 3.80 -11.91
C SER A 86 -10.33 4.30 -12.62
N ASP A 87 -11.04 3.41 -13.33
CA ASP A 87 -12.33 3.67 -13.94
C ASP A 87 -13.44 3.90 -12.91
N HIS A 88 -13.22 3.51 -11.65
CA HIS A 88 -14.12 3.70 -10.52
C HIS A 88 -13.74 4.91 -9.65
N LEU A 89 -13.01 5.87 -10.22
CA LEU A 89 -12.70 7.15 -9.59
C LEU A 89 -13.43 8.27 -10.34
N TYR A 90 -14.05 9.18 -9.59
CA TYR A 90 -14.49 10.45 -10.15
C TYR A 90 -13.30 11.27 -10.66
N LYS A 91 -13.58 12.29 -11.47
CA LYS A 91 -12.54 13.16 -12.06
C LYS A 91 -11.63 13.79 -11.00
N ASP A 92 -12.17 14.11 -9.83
CA ASP A 92 -11.45 14.67 -8.69
C ASP A 92 -10.61 13.64 -7.90
N GLY A 93 -10.77 12.34 -8.19
CA GLY A 93 -10.08 11.26 -7.49
C GLY A 93 -10.88 10.63 -6.35
N THR A 94 -12.10 11.10 -6.11
CA THR A 94 -12.99 10.48 -5.12
C THR A 94 -13.37 9.07 -5.60
N PRO A 95 -13.23 8.03 -4.76
CA PRO A 95 -13.77 6.71 -5.08
C PRO A 95 -15.27 6.77 -5.35
N GLU A 96 -15.74 6.00 -6.33
CA GLU A 96 -17.17 5.81 -6.56
C GLU A 96 -17.88 5.36 -5.27
N ASP A 97 -19.11 5.84 -5.09
CA ASP A 97 -19.94 5.64 -3.90
C ASP A 97 -19.42 6.30 -2.61
N CYS A 98 -18.20 6.86 -2.57
CA CYS A 98 -17.65 7.45 -1.33
C CYS A 98 -18.51 8.59 -0.79
N ARG A 99 -19.03 9.46 -1.67
CA ARG A 99 -19.90 10.58 -1.27
C ARG A 99 -21.24 10.11 -0.69
N GLU A 100 -21.85 9.11 -1.32
CA GLU A 100 -23.11 8.55 -0.80
C GLU A 100 -22.88 7.85 0.54
N LEU A 101 -21.75 7.15 0.68
CA LEU A 101 -21.35 6.52 1.94
C LEU A 101 -21.07 7.53 3.05
N GLU A 102 -20.48 8.68 2.74
CA GLU A 102 -20.27 9.76 3.71
C GLU A 102 -21.60 10.23 4.29
N ASP A 103 -22.60 10.51 3.44
CA ASP A 103 -23.94 10.92 3.88
C ASP A 103 -24.58 9.84 4.77
N ILE A 104 -24.43 8.56 4.41
CA ILE A 104 -24.94 7.44 5.20
C ILE A 104 -24.21 7.33 6.53
N PHE A 105 -22.88 7.47 6.53
CA PHE A 105 -22.09 7.34 7.74
C PHE A 105 -22.35 8.49 8.69
N GLU A 106 -22.34 9.75 8.26
CA GLU A 106 -22.62 10.90 9.13
C GLU A 106 -23.96 10.77 9.88
N GLY A 107 -24.95 10.09 9.30
CA GLY A 107 -26.24 9.78 9.96
C GLY A 107 -26.24 8.54 10.88
N THR A 108 -25.31 7.59 10.71
CA THR A 108 -25.40 6.24 11.33
C THR A 108 -24.25 5.92 12.29
N VAL A 109 -23.04 6.40 11.99
CA VAL A 109 -21.80 6.17 12.73
C VAL A 109 -20.88 7.39 12.68
N LYS A 110 -19.97 7.51 13.64
CA LYS A 110 -19.03 8.64 13.60
C LYS A 110 -17.95 8.39 12.54
N MET A 111 -17.52 9.44 11.83
CA MET A 111 -16.47 9.34 10.80
C MET A 111 -15.14 8.77 11.33
N ASP A 112 -14.87 8.89 12.64
CA ASP A 112 -13.71 8.27 13.29
C ASP A 112 -13.79 6.74 13.43
N GLN A 113 -14.95 6.16 13.14
CA GLN A 113 -15.21 4.73 13.02
C GLN A 113 -15.27 4.27 11.57
N VAL A 114 -14.88 5.12 10.62
CA VAL A 114 -14.80 4.78 9.19
C VAL A 114 -13.34 4.79 8.76
N SER A 115 -12.96 3.78 8.00
CA SER A 115 -11.63 3.63 7.40
C SER A 115 -11.77 3.37 5.90
N LEU A 116 -10.90 3.97 5.09
CA LEU A 116 -10.66 3.59 3.71
C LEU A 116 -9.41 2.70 3.66
N LEU A 117 -9.52 1.54 3.00
CA LEU A 117 -8.44 0.60 2.73
C LEU A 117 -8.18 0.53 1.22
N LEU A 118 -7.02 0.99 0.77
CA LEU A 118 -6.60 0.82 -0.61
C LEU A 118 -5.97 -0.55 -0.84
N THR A 119 -6.42 -1.29 -1.86
CA THR A 119 -5.90 -2.61 -2.26
C THR A 119 -5.48 -2.65 -3.73
N GLY A 120 -4.99 -3.79 -4.21
CA GLY A 120 -4.75 -4.02 -5.65
C GLY A 120 -3.47 -3.38 -6.21
N TRP A 121 -2.55 -3.01 -5.33
CA TRP A 121 -1.25 -2.47 -5.69
C TRP A 121 -0.45 -3.38 -6.62
N GLU A 122 -0.53 -4.69 -6.43
CA GLU A 122 0.15 -5.68 -7.27
C GLU A 122 -0.34 -5.70 -8.74
N GLU A 123 -1.52 -5.14 -9.01
CA GLU A 123 -2.13 -5.12 -10.34
C GLU A 123 -1.86 -3.81 -11.11
N VAL A 124 -1.23 -2.82 -10.45
CA VAL A 124 -0.94 -1.51 -11.05
C VAL A 124 0.57 -1.29 -11.12
N ARG A 125 1.03 -0.53 -12.12
CA ARG A 125 2.42 -0.06 -12.16
C ARG A 125 2.68 0.90 -11.00
N LEU A 126 3.88 0.85 -10.44
CA LEU A 126 4.29 1.66 -9.29
C LEU A 126 3.96 3.15 -9.46
N GLU A 127 4.32 3.75 -10.60
CA GLU A 127 4.10 5.17 -10.85
C GLU A 127 2.62 5.52 -10.89
N LYS A 128 1.81 4.68 -11.53
CA LYS A 128 0.36 4.86 -11.60
C LYS A 128 -0.29 4.64 -10.23
N GLY A 129 0.16 3.64 -9.47
CA GLY A 129 -0.34 3.40 -8.11
C GLY A 129 -0.09 4.61 -7.22
N VAL A 130 1.14 5.15 -7.23
CA VAL A 130 1.49 6.38 -6.50
C VAL A 130 0.61 7.56 -6.94
N GLU A 131 0.44 7.76 -8.25
CA GLU A 131 -0.41 8.83 -8.80
C GLU A 131 -1.85 8.72 -8.28
N TRP A 132 -2.44 7.53 -8.37
CA TRP A 132 -3.82 7.29 -7.96
C TRP A 132 -4.01 7.46 -6.45
N GLU A 133 -3.09 6.95 -5.63
CA GLU A 133 -3.18 7.11 -4.18
C GLU A 133 -3.11 8.59 -3.78
N LEU A 134 -2.16 9.33 -4.34
CA LEU A 134 -2.04 10.77 -4.08
C LEU A 134 -3.28 11.53 -4.55
N LYS A 135 -3.93 11.07 -5.63
CA LYS A 135 -5.18 11.66 -6.12
C LYS A 135 -6.32 11.41 -5.14
N ILE A 136 -6.49 10.17 -4.68
CA ILE A 136 -7.52 9.80 -3.70
C ILE A 136 -7.30 10.52 -2.36
N ARG A 137 -6.06 10.57 -1.86
CA ARG A 137 -5.71 11.28 -0.61
C ARG A 137 -6.07 12.77 -0.69
N ARG A 138 -5.81 13.41 -1.83
CA ARG A 138 -6.20 14.82 -2.06
C ARG A 138 -7.71 14.99 -2.07
N ALA A 139 -8.45 14.09 -2.71
CA ALA A 139 -9.90 14.15 -2.75
C ALA A 139 -10.53 14.01 -1.36
N LEU A 140 -9.98 13.11 -0.53
CA LEU A 140 -10.52 12.77 0.79
C LEU A 140 -9.89 13.55 1.95
N ALA A 141 -9.13 14.61 1.67
CA ALA A 141 -8.36 15.32 2.68
C ALA A 141 -9.24 15.89 3.81
N LYS A 142 -10.43 16.39 3.47
CA LYS A 142 -11.42 16.88 4.45
C LYS A 142 -12.01 15.74 5.29
N ASN A 143 -12.27 14.60 4.69
CA ASN A 143 -12.81 13.44 5.41
C ASN A 143 -11.80 12.92 6.43
N VAL A 144 -10.50 12.93 6.09
CA VAL A 144 -9.42 12.60 7.02
C VAL A 144 -9.36 13.59 8.18
N GLU A 145 -9.51 14.90 7.92
CA GLU A 145 -9.63 15.92 8.97
C GLU A 145 -10.84 15.68 9.89
N SER A 146 -11.96 15.22 9.32
CA SER A 146 -13.18 14.82 10.06
C SER A 146 -13.05 13.48 10.80
N GLY A 147 -11.95 12.75 10.59
CA GLY A 147 -11.61 11.54 11.32
C GLY A 147 -11.56 10.27 10.48
N LEU A 148 -11.82 10.27 9.17
CA LEU A 148 -11.65 9.10 8.31
C LEU A 148 -10.21 8.56 8.46
N LEU A 149 -10.08 7.27 8.76
CA LEU A 149 -8.77 6.62 8.74
C LEU A 149 -8.43 6.18 7.32
N PHE A 150 -7.23 6.48 6.85
CA PHE A 150 -6.75 6.08 5.53
C PHE A 150 -5.62 5.08 5.69
N GLU A 151 -5.77 3.90 5.11
CA GLU A 151 -4.74 2.86 5.08
C GLU A 151 -4.64 2.22 3.70
N HIS A 152 -3.58 1.44 3.53
CA HIS A 152 -3.31 0.68 2.32
C HIS A 152 -2.89 -0.75 2.65
N LEU A 153 -3.14 -1.65 1.71
CA LEU A 153 -2.60 -2.98 1.67
C LEU A 153 -1.84 -3.14 0.36
N ARG A 154 -0.51 -3.01 0.46
CA ARG A 154 0.41 -3.00 -0.69
C ARG A 154 0.53 -4.37 -1.38
N PHE A 155 0.39 -5.45 -0.62
CA PHE A 155 0.55 -6.82 -1.12
C PHE A 155 -0.55 -7.70 -0.55
N GLN A 156 -1.00 -8.69 -1.31
CA GLN A 156 -1.98 -9.67 -0.84
C GLN A 156 -1.34 -10.72 0.09
N ASP A 157 -0.90 -10.27 1.26
CA ASP A 157 -0.32 -11.10 2.32
C ASP A 157 -1.20 -11.08 3.57
N GLU A 158 -1.47 -12.27 4.14
CA GLU A 158 -2.35 -12.43 5.29
C GLU A 158 -1.80 -11.74 6.55
N VAL A 159 -0.48 -11.82 6.79
CA VAL A 159 0.17 -11.23 7.95
C VAL A 159 0.12 -9.70 7.85
N LEU A 160 0.38 -9.15 6.67
CA LEU A 160 0.23 -7.71 6.41
C LEU A 160 -1.22 -7.25 6.57
N ALA A 161 -2.18 -8.01 6.02
CA ALA A 161 -3.58 -7.69 6.16
C ALA A 161 -4.00 -7.66 7.63
N TRP A 162 -3.56 -8.62 8.45
CA TRP A 162 -3.79 -8.58 9.89
C TRP A 162 -3.13 -7.41 10.58
N SER A 163 -1.88 -7.08 10.22
CA SER A 163 -1.18 -5.92 10.80
C SER A 163 -1.93 -4.61 10.54
N VAL A 164 -2.44 -4.41 9.32
CA VAL A 164 -3.22 -3.22 8.96
C VAL A 164 -4.56 -3.21 9.71
N LEU A 165 -5.25 -4.35 9.79
CA LEU A 165 -6.51 -4.44 10.51
C LEU A 165 -6.36 -4.21 12.02
N ASP A 166 -5.26 -4.67 12.62
CA ASP A 166 -4.91 -4.40 14.01
C ASP A 166 -4.72 -2.91 14.25
N GLU A 167 -3.93 -2.27 13.40
CA GLU A 167 -3.70 -0.83 13.47
C GLU A 167 -5.01 -0.04 13.31
N MET A 168 -5.85 -0.42 12.36
CA MET A 168 -7.18 0.16 12.19
C MET A 168 -8.06 -0.02 13.42
N ALA A 169 -8.09 -1.22 14.01
CA ALA A 169 -8.89 -1.50 15.19
C ALA A 169 -8.41 -0.69 16.40
N ASP A 170 -7.10 -0.59 16.60
CA ASP A 170 -6.47 0.18 17.68
C ASP A 170 -6.75 1.67 17.52
N LEU A 171 -6.58 2.21 16.30
CA LEU A 171 -6.83 3.62 16.01
C LEU A 171 -8.30 3.97 16.13
N SER A 172 -9.22 3.07 15.79
CA SER A 172 -10.68 3.27 15.86
C SER A 172 -11.28 3.02 17.26
N CYS A 173 -10.51 2.46 18.20
CA CYS A 173 -10.92 2.38 19.59
C CYS A 173 -10.63 3.70 20.34
N VAL A 174 -11.67 4.30 20.93
CA VAL A 174 -11.49 5.42 21.87
C VAL A 174 -10.85 4.90 23.16
N ARG A 175 -9.63 5.36 23.48
CA ARG A 175 -9.02 5.12 24.80
C ARG A 175 -9.79 5.90 25.87
N LEU A 176 -9.78 5.39 27.10
CA LEU A 176 -10.48 5.93 28.28
C LEU A 176 -10.13 7.39 28.61
N ASP A 177 -9.05 7.92 28.03
CA ASP A 177 -8.58 9.30 28.19
C ASP A 177 -9.22 10.31 27.22
N GLY A 178 -10.08 9.85 26.30
CA GLY A 178 -10.84 10.71 25.38
C GLY A 178 -10.00 11.44 24.32
N LYS A 179 -8.67 11.27 24.32
CA LYS A 179 -7.79 11.79 23.26
C LYS A 179 -7.82 10.81 22.10
N LYS A 180 -8.62 11.13 21.09
CA LYS A 180 -8.58 10.42 19.79
C LYS A 180 -7.15 10.48 19.23
N HIS A 181 -6.71 9.41 18.56
CA HIS A 181 -5.46 9.37 17.79
C HIS A 181 -5.50 10.27 16.52
N ILE A 182 -6.17 11.44 16.57
CA ILE A 182 -6.29 12.37 15.44
C ILE A 182 -4.90 12.77 14.94
N GLU A 183 -3.94 13.03 15.82
CA GLU A 183 -2.57 13.39 15.41
C GLU A 183 -1.89 12.30 14.56
N VAL A 184 -2.10 11.02 14.87
CA VAL A 184 -1.54 9.91 14.07
C VAL A 184 -2.25 9.82 12.72
N ARG A 185 -3.58 10.02 12.70
CA ARG A 185 -4.37 10.02 11.46
C ARG A 185 -4.01 11.19 10.55
N VAL A 186 -3.80 12.38 11.12
CA VAL A 186 -3.42 13.58 10.38
C VAL A 186 -1.97 13.49 9.90
N LYS A 187 -1.03 12.94 10.67
CA LYS A 187 0.36 12.72 10.21
C LYS A 187 0.44 11.80 9.00
N LYS A 188 -0.46 10.82 8.87
CA LYS A 188 -0.54 9.96 7.67
C LYS A 188 -1.04 10.70 6.42
N ARG A 189 -1.49 11.95 6.51
CA ARG A 189 -1.94 12.77 5.37
C ARG A 189 -0.78 13.22 4.48
N ASP A 190 0.34 13.60 5.07
CA ASP A 190 1.41 14.33 4.39
C ASP A 190 2.43 13.42 3.69
N ILE A 191 2.04 12.16 3.41
CA ILE A 191 2.91 11.22 2.71
C ILE A 191 3.14 11.69 1.26
N THR A 192 4.40 11.71 0.87
CA THR A 192 4.85 12.07 -0.47
C THR A 192 4.83 10.85 -1.39
N GLY A 193 4.82 11.11 -2.70
CA GLY A 193 4.91 10.03 -3.69
C GLY A 193 6.21 9.22 -3.58
N GLU A 194 7.30 9.87 -3.16
CA GLU A 194 8.58 9.19 -2.93
C GLU A 194 8.53 8.28 -1.69
N GLU A 195 7.89 8.70 -0.60
CA GLU A 195 7.70 7.83 0.57
C GLU A 195 6.85 6.60 0.25
N ILE A 196 5.76 6.76 -0.52
CA ILE A 196 4.95 5.63 -1.00
C ILE A 196 5.82 4.69 -1.85
N ARG A 197 6.62 5.25 -2.77
CA ARG A 197 7.47 4.46 -3.66
C ARG A 197 8.51 3.66 -2.87
N VAL A 198 9.19 4.32 -1.93
CA VAL A 198 10.21 3.69 -1.06
C VAL A 198 9.59 2.57 -0.24
N GLU A 199 8.42 2.79 0.35
CA GLU A 199 7.72 1.78 1.14
C GLU A 199 7.42 0.52 0.30
N VAL A 200 6.87 0.69 -0.91
CA VAL A 200 6.52 -0.43 -1.80
C VAL A 200 7.77 -1.20 -2.25
N LEU A 201 8.82 -0.50 -2.69
CA LEU A 201 10.05 -1.12 -3.15
C LEU A 201 10.79 -1.85 -2.01
N GLN A 202 10.87 -1.25 -0.82
CA GLN A 202 11.52 -1.85 0.34
C GLN A 202 10.84 -3.17 0.73
N LYS A 203 9.51 -3.22 0.72
CA LYS A 203 8.77 -4.45 1.03
C LYS A 203 9.04 -5.57 0.05
N GLU A 204 9.17 -5.25 -1.23
CA GLU A 204 9.50 -6.25 -2.24
C GLU A 204 10.94 -6.75 -2.11
N ILE A 205 11.88 -5.87 -1.74
CA ILE A 205 13.26 -6.24 -1.38
C ILE A 205 13.28 -7.15 -0.15
N ASP A 206 12.52 -6.83 0.90
CA ASP A 206 12.42 -7.65 2.11
C ASP A 206 11.91 -9.07 1.77
N GLY A 207 10.85 -9.15 0.96
CA GLY A 207 10.30 -10.42 0.48
C GLY A 207 11.31 -11.22 -0.35
N LEU A 208 12.10 -10.54 -1.19
CA LEU A 208 13.17 -11.14 -1.97
C LEU A 208 14.28 -11.69 -1.08
N CYS A 209 14.68 -10.95 -0.04
CA CYS A 209 15.68 -11.39 0.95
C CYS A 209 15.21 -12.65 1.69
N VAL A 210 13.94 -12.72 2.07
CA VAL A 210 13.35 -13.94 2.68
C VAL A 210 13.44 -15.13 1.73
N LYS A 211 13.16 -14.95 0.43
CA LYS A 211 13.30 -16.02 -0.57
C LYS A 211 14.76 -16.46 -0.74
N LEU A 212 15.68 -15.50 -0.84
CA LEU A 212 17.12 -15.74 -0.99
C LEU A 212 17.71 -16.52 0.19
N ASN A 213 17.31 -16.19 1.43
CA ASN A 213 17.84 -16.81 2.63
C ASN A 213 17.48 -18.31 2.81
N ARG A 214 16.64 -18.87 1.91
CA ARG A 214 16.26 -20.29 1.90
C ARG A 214 17.37 -21.22 1.39
N SER A 215 18.35 -20.73 0.64
CA SER A 215 19.52 -21.50 0.20
C SER A 215 20.84 -20.88 0.70
N ALA A 216 21.93 -21.65 0.66
CA ALA A 216 23.24 -21.16 1.08
C ALA A 216 23.78 -20.11 0.08
N GLU A 217 23.64 -20.38 -1.22
CA GLU A 217 24.02 -19.47 -2.30
C GLU A 217 23.18 -18.20 -2.26
N GLY A 218 21.87 -18.32 -2.03
CA GLY A 218 20.97 -17.18 -1.93
C GLY A 218 21.24 -16.32 -0.69
N ARG A 219 21.56 -16.93 0.45
CA ARG A 219 21.96 -16.19 1.66
C ARG A 219 23.21 -15.34 1.41
N LYS A 220 24.22 -15.93 0.76
CA LYS A 220 25.44 -15.19 0.39
C LYS A 220 25.11 -13.99 -0.52
N LEU A 221 24.27 -14.19 -1.53
CA LEU A 221 23.83 -13.11 -2.42
C LEU A 221 23.02 -12.03 -1.66
N CYS A 222 22.17 -12.44 -0.71
CA CYS A 222 21.43 -11.52 0.16
C CYS A 222 22.38 -10.65 1.00
N GLU A 223 23.42 -11.24 1.58
CA GLU A 223 24.44 -10.51 2.35
C GLU A 223 25.22 -9.52 1.46
N GLU A 224 25.55 -9.91 0.23
CA GLU A 224 26.19 -9.03 -0.76
C GLU A 224 25.30 -7.83 -1.14
N ILE A 225 24.01 -8.06 -1.38
CA ILE A 225 23.01 -7.01 -1.67
C ILE A 225 22.87 -6.05 -0.47
N GLN A 226 22.70 -6.59 0.74
CA GLN A 226 22.55 -5.79 1.96
C GLN A 226 23.79 -4.95 2.24
N LYS A 227 24.98 -5.54 2.11
CA LYS A 227 26.24 -4.82 2.22
C LYS A 227 26.34 -3.70 1.19
N TYR A 228 25.98 -3.98 -0.07
CA TYR A 228 25.99 -2.98 -1.12
C TYR A 228 25.06 -1.79 -0.80
N PHE A 229 23.85 -2.04 -0.29
CA PHE A 229 22.95 -0.97 0.12
C PHE A 229 23.49 -0.15 1.30
N ALA A 230 24.08 -0.80 2.31
CA ALA A 230 24.68 -0.08 3.44
C ALA A 230 25.86 0.80 3.01
N ASP A 231 26.77 0.27 2.19
CA ASP A 231 27.91 1.02 1.64
C ASP A 231 27.42 2.18 0.77
N ARG A 232 26.34 1.97 -0.01
CA ARG A 232 25.75 3.00 -0.87
C ARG A 232 25.07 4.10 -0.07
N GLN A 233 24.34 3.74 0.99
CA GLN A 233 23.68 4.69 1.87
C GLN A 233 24.72 5.60 2.53
N ALA A 234 25.78 5.05 3.13
CA ALA A 234 26.84 5.83 3.75
C ALA A 234 27.54 6.78 2.75
N TRP A 235 27.74 6.32 1.51
CA TRP A 235 28.28 7.16 0.45
C TRP A 235 27.33 8.31 0.05
N MET A 236 26.01 8.06 -0.03
CA MET A 236 25.02 9.10 -0.35
C MET A 236 24.91 10.12 0.77
N GLU A 237 24.88 9.69 2.03
CA GLU A 237 24.88 10.57 3.20
C GLU A 237 26.09 11.51 3.19
N SER A 238 27.27 10.99 2.83
CA SER A 238 28.48 11.81 2.68
C SER A 238 28.37 12.85 1.55
N LEU A 239 27.71 12.54 0.43
CA LEU A 239 27.52 13.50 -0.67
C LEU A 239 26.50 14.57 -0.31
N PHE A 240 25.39 14.19 0.33
CA PHE A 240 24.39 15.16 0.77
C PHE A 240 24.96 16.13 1.80
N ALA A 241 25.81 15.65 2.72
CA ALA A 241 26.50 16.53 3.67
C ALA A 241 27.40 17.57 2.98
N GLN A 242 28.00 17.25 1.83
CA GLN A 242 28.78 18.22 1.04
C GLN A 242 27.85 19.23 0.35
N MET A 243 26.76 18.76 -0.26
CA MET A 243 25.79 19.62 -0.94
C MET A 243 25.08 20.60 0.01
N ASP A 244 24.81 20.19 1.24
CA ASP A 244 24.12 21.00 2.26
C ASP A 244 25.04 22.00 2.98
N ASP A 245 26.36 21.89 2.82
CA ASP A 245 27.27 22.87 3.40
C ASP A 245 27.10 24.23 2.70
N ASN A 246 26.52 25.19 3.41
CA ASN A 246 26.28 26.55 2.93
C ASN A 246 27.58 27.34 2.75
N HIS A 247 28.72 26.81 3.19
CA HIS A 247 30.04 27.39 3.00
C HIS A 247 30.79 26.74 1.83
N GLU A 248 30.22 25.70 1.21
CA GLU A 248 30.78 25.12 0.00
C GLU A 248 30.61 26.03 -1.23
N ILE A 249 31.68 26.08 -2.02
CA ILE A 249 31.75 26.82 -3.27
C ILE A 249 30.73 26.21 -4.24
N PRO A 250 29.91 27.00 -4.98
CA PRO A 250 28.93 26.49 -5.94
C PRO A 250 29.46 25.47 -6.96
N ARG A 251 30.77 25.50 -7.24
CA ARG A 251 31.46 24.52 -8.07
C ARG A 251 31.50 23.11 -7.44
N LYS A 252 31.73 23.00 -6.13
CA LYS A 252 31.75 21.72 -5.41
C LYS A 252 30.35 21.10 -5.34
N LYS A 253 29.32 21.91 -5.13
CA LYS A 253 27.92 21.44 -5.20
C LYS A 253 27.59 20.84 -6.57
N LYS A 254 27.95 21.52 -7.66
CA LYS A 254 27.79 20.98 -9.02
C LYS A 254 28.58 19.70 -9.27
N GLU A 255 29.78 19.58 -8.70
CA GLU A 255 30.61 18.37 -8.81
C GLU A 255 30.00 17.20 -8.03
N ALA A 256 29.46 17.47 -6.84
CA ALA A 256 28.72 16.49 -6.04
C ALA A 256 27.43 16.03 -6.74
N GLU A 257 26.67 16.94 -7.36
CA GLU A 257 25.49 16.62 -8.18
C GLU A 257 25.86 15.70 -9.36
N ALA A 258 26.89 16.04 -10.14
CA ALA A 258 27.36 15.21 -11.25
C ALA A 258 27.86 13.83 -10.77
N THR A 259 28.50 13.79 -9.59
CA THR A 259 28.95 12.54 -8.95
C THR A 259 27.77 11.69 -8.51
N LEU A 260 26.68 12.30 -8.03
CA LEU A 260 25.45 11.64 -7.65
C LEU A 260 24.76 10.99 -8.86
N GLU A 261 24.63 11.74 -9.97
CA GLU A 261 24.10 11.21 -11.24
C GLU A 261 24.91 10.03 -11.77
N HIS A 262 26.23 10.15 -11.80
CA HIS A 262 27.11 9.06 -12.24
C HIS A 262 26.98 7.85 -11.31
N GLY A 263 26.93 8.09 -10.00
CA GLY A 263 26.71 7.04 -9.02
C GLY A 263 25.37 6.34 -9.21
N TYR A 264 24.31 7.04 -9.57
CA TYR A 264 23.00 6.44 -9.85
C TYR A 264 23.06 5.47 -11.04
N LEU A 265 23.83 5.78 -12.09
CA LEU A 265 24.04 4.87 -13.22
C LEU A 265 24.78 3.59 -12.79
N ILE A 266 25.83 3.72 -11.97
CA ILE A 266 26.55 2.58 -11.40
C ILE A 266 25.59 1.74 -10.56
N PHE A 267 24.81 2.39 -9.70
CA PHE A 267 23.82 1.74 -8.85
C PHE A 267 22.84 0.90 -9.66
N ARG A 268 22.24 1.48 -10.71
CA ARG A 268 21.31 0.75 -11.57
C ARG A 268 21.97 -0.45 -12.24
N LYS A 269 23.20 -0.30 -12.72
CA LYS A 269 23.95 -1.40 -13.34
C LYS A 269 24.23 -2.53 -12.34
N THR A 270 24.62 -2.20 -11.11
CA THR A 270 24.87 -3.19 -10.06
C THR A 270 23.60 -3.92 -9.64
N MET A 271 22.48 -3.18 -9.48
CA MET A 271 21.17 -3.79 -9.21
C MET A 271 20.76 -4.77 -10.31
N TRP A 272 21.03 -4.42 -11.58
CA TRP A 272 20.78 -5.31 -12.71
C TRP A 272 21.59 -6.61 -12.61
N ALA A 273 22.87 -6.52 -12.26
CA ALA A 273 23.71 -7.70 -12.07
C ALA A 273 23.20 -8.59 -10.92
N PHE A 274 22.76 -8.01 -9.81
CA PHE A 274 22.12 -8.78 -8.73
C PHE A 274 20.86 -9.50 -9.22
N PHE A 275 20.03 -8.85 -10.02
CA PHE A 275 18.84 -9.47 -10.58
C PHE A 275 19.15 -10.65 -11.51
N GLU A 276 20.21 -10.56 -12.31
CA GLU A 276 20.67 -11.69 -13.12
C GLU A 276 21.12 -12.87 -12.25
N GLU A 277 21.83 -12.63 -11.14
CA GLU A 277 22.23 -13.69 -10.22
C GLU A 277 21.02 -14.30 -9.46
N ILE A 278 20.06 -13.46 -9.06
CA ILE A 278 18.79 -13.90 -8.45
C ILE A 278 18.01 -14.80 -9.41
N GLU A 279 17.95 -14.44 -10.69
CA GLU A 279 17.30 -15.24 -11.72
C GLU A 279 17.99 -16.59 -11.93
N ARG A 280 19.33 -16.66 -11.87
CA ARG A 280 20.07 -17.94 -11.93
C ARG A 280 19.71 -18.87 -10.78
N LEU A 281 19.35 -18.33 -9.62
CA LEU A 281 18.83 -19.09 -8.48
C LEU A 281 17.36 -19.50 -8.65
N ARG A 282 16.73 -19.17 -9.78
CA ARG A 282 15.30 -19.40 -10.10
C ARG A 282 14.35 -18.75 -9.09
N ILE A 283 14.77 -17.61 -8.55
CA ILE A 283 13.97 -16.81 -7.64
C ILE A 283 13.31 -15.70 -8.46
N GLU A 284 11.98 -15.63 -8.37
CA GLU A 284 11.20 -14.58 -9.02
C GLU A 284 11.39 -13.25 -8.30
N ILE A 285 11.77 -12.23 -9.08
CA ILE A 285 11.80 -10.82 -8.69
C ILE A 285 10.37 -10.28 -8.82
N GLY A 286 9.93 -9.49 -7.86
CA GLY A 286 8.57 -8.97 -7.91
C GLY A 286 8.36 -7.91 -9.00
N PRO A 287 7.10 -7.65 -9.36
CA PRO A 287 6.76 -6.77 -10.47
C PRO A 287 7.11 -5.29 -10.21
N MET A 288 7.18 -4.82 -8.96
CA MET A 288 7.50 -3.41 -8.70
C MET A 288 8.98 -3.15 -8.91
N LEU A 289 9.85 -4.04 -8.44
CA LEU A 289 11.29 -3.96 -8.68
C LEU A 289 11.61 -4.11 -10.17
N GLU A 290 10.95 -5.05 -10.86
CA GLU A 290 11.10 -5.21 -12.30
C GLU A 290 10.75 -3.92 -13.06
N ASN A 291 9.56 -3.36 -12.79
CA ASN A 291 9.11 -2.14 -13.45
C ASN A 291 10.03 -0.95 -13.12
N PHE A 292 10.41 -0.78 -11.86
CA PHE A 292 11.23 0.34 -11.40
C PHE A 292 12.64 0.33 -12.01
N TYR A 293 13.29 -0.84 -12.06
CA TYR A 293 14.63 -0.96 -12.63
C TYR A 293 14.64 -1.21 -14.15
N GLY A 294 13.49 -1.57 -14.72
CA GLY A 294 13.33 -1.96 -16.13
C GLY A 294 13.86 -3.36 -16.43
N TYR A 295 13.83 -4.25 -15.45
CA TYR A 295 14.19 -5.66 -15.59
C TYR A 295 12.99 -6.46 -16.14
N LYS A 296 13.23 -7.50 -16.93
CA LYS A 296 12.18 -8.42 -17.39
C LYS A 296 12.64 -9.85 -17.16
N TYR A 297 12.02 -10.54 -16.20
CA TYR A 297 12.22 -11.95 -15.96
C TYR A 297 11.62 -12.79 -17.09
N GLY A 298 12.39 -13.75 -17.62
CA GLY A 298 11.91 -14.65 -18.66
C GLY A 298 13.02 -15.54 -19.21
N PRO A 299 12.71 -16.75 -19.72
CA PRO A 299 13.72 -17.64 -20.26
C PRO A 299 14.45 -16.91 -21.39
N ALA A 300 15.76 -16.71 -21.21
CA ALA A 300 16.63 -16.08 -22.19
C ALA A 300 16.54 -16.84 -23.53
N LEU A 301 15.65 -16.41 -24.41
CA LEU A 301 15.58 -16.90 -25.78
C LEU A 301 16.21 -15.93 -26.78
N GLU A 302 16.53 -14.69 -26.40
CA GLU A 302 17.47 -13.85 -27.14
C GLU A 302 18.25 -12.99 -26.15
N GLU A 303 19.58 -12.92 -26.32
CA GLU A 303 20.42 -11.93 -25.65
C GLU A 303 19.77 -10.54 -25.72
N PRO A 304 19.84 -9.72 -24.65
CA PRO A 304 19.27 -8.39 -24.69
C PRO A 304 20.00 -7.57 -25.76
N LYS A 305 19.38 -7.45 -26.95
CA LYS A 305 19.78 -6.47 -27.96
C LYS A 305 19.71 -5.11 -27.27
N ARG A 306 20.89 -4.53 -26.98
CA ARG A 306 21.06 -3.17 -26.44
C ARG A 306 20.19 -2.19 -27.23
N LYS A 307 18.95 -1.94 -26.79
CA LYS A 307 18.10 -0.90 -27.36
C LYS A 307 18.65 0.44 -26.88
N LYS A 308 19.49 1.01 -27.73
CA LYS A 308 20.19 2.30 -27.59
C LYS A 308 19.28 3.54 -27.46
N GLY A 309 17.96 3.38 -27.30
CA GLY A 309 16.98 4.48 -27.32
C GLY A 309 16.05 4.57 -26.10
N TYR A 310 16.20 3.72 -25.08
CA TYR A 310 15.32 3.77 -23.89
C TYR A 310 15.76 4.79 -22.83
N LEU A 311 17.03 5.21 -22.84
CA LEU A 311 17.54 6.19 -21.88
C LEU A 311 17.03 7.60 -22.19
N GLU A 312 16.86 7.98 -23.46
CA GLU A 312 16.41 9.33 -23.84
C GLU A 312 14.95 9.64 -23.47
N GLN A 313 14.07 8.64 -23.34
CA GLN A 313 12.66 8.87 -22.97
C GLN A 313 12.44 9.11 -21.48
N PHE A 314 13.36 8.70 -20.59
CA PHE A 314 13.20 8.89 -19.15
C PHE A 314 13.77 10.22 -18.64
N PHE A 315 14.75 10.81 -19.34
CA PHE A 315 15.33 12.10 -18.98
C PHE A 315 14.50 13.32 -19.42
N GLY A 316 13.39 13.11 -20.14
CA GLY A 316 12.47 14.19 -20.55
C GLY A 316 11.44 14.61 -19.50
N LEU A 317 11.39 13.96 -18.34
CA LEU A 317 10.38 14.21 -17.29
C LEU A 317 10.96 14.74 -15.96
N TYR A 318 12.27 14.96 -15.89
CA TYR A 318 12.93 15.60 -14.75
C TYR A 318 13.88 16.70 -15.23
N LEU A 319 13.31 17.71 -15.90
CA LEU A 319 13.84 19.06 -16.04
C LEU A 319 12.75 20.07 -15.70
#